data_AF-A0A7S0HNA6-F1
#
_entry.id   AF-A0A7S0HNA6-F1
#
_cell.length_a   1.000
_cell.length_b   1.000
_cell.length_c   1.000
_cell.angle_alpha   90.00
_cell.angle_beta   90.00
_cell.angle_gamma   90.00
#
_symmetry.space_group_name_H-M   'P 1'
#
loop_
_entity.id
_entity.type
_entity.pdbx_description
1 polymer ?
#
loop_
_entity_poly.entity_id
_entity_poly.type
_entity_poly.pdbx_seq_one_letter_code
_entity_poly.pdbx_strand_id
1 'polypeptide(L)'
;KRFPTSPIFAAGFSMGSNQLVKYIGMNAENHMLTAAMSVCNGFEYEQHLQRLEKTPLGEQIYSRGMTYLHQEYLRNYGEELRQHVEGFELEKALAAAKHSELDEVLV
;
A
#
# COMPACT_ATOMS: atom_id res chain seq x y z
N LYS A 1 -9.14 -19.83 5.48
CA LYS A 1 -9.46 -19.41 4.08
C LYS A 1 -10.88 -19.88 3.73
N ARG A 2 -11.83 -18.97 3.46
CA ARG A 2 -13.26 -19.30 3.21
C ARG A 2 -13.51 -19.94 1.84
N PHE A 3 -12.72 -19.58 0.83
CA PHE A 3 -12.82 -20.11 -0.53
C PHE A 3 -11.41 -20.42 -1.08
N PRO A 4 -10.84 -21.59 -0.76
CA PRO A 4 -9.42 -21.87 -0.98
C PRO A 4 -9.03 -22.06 -2.46
N THR A 5 -10.00 -22.35 -3.33
CA THR A 5 -9.77 -22.63 -4.76
C THR A 5 -10.35 -21.57 -5.70
N SER A 6 -11.01 -20.54 -5.15
CA SER A 6 -11.60 -19.50 -5.98
C SER A 6 -10.50 -18.65 -6.63
N PRO A 7 -10.60 -18.35 -7.94
CA PRO A 7 -9.68 -17.44 -8.58
C PRO A 7 -9.79 -16.05 -7.95
N ILE A 8 -8.66 -15.43 -7.63
CA ILE A 8 -8.61 -14.10 -7.01
C ILE A 8 -8.18 -13.09 -8.06
N PHE A 9 -9.01 -12.06 -8.26
CA PHE A 9 -8.72 -10.95 -9.17
C PHE A 9 -8.50 -9.68 -8.36
N ALA A 10 -7.48 -8.89 -8.70
CA ALA A 10 -7.21 -7.62 -8.07
C ALA A 10 -7.24 -6.47 -9.08
N ALA A 11 -7.70 -5.30 -8.66
CA ALA A 11 -7.64 -4.10 -9.46
C ALA A 11 -7.15 -2.94 -8.59
N GLY A 12 -6.10 -2.28 -9.05
CA GLY A 12 -5.61 -1.04 -8.48
C GLY A 12 -6.03 0.15 -9.33
N PHE A 13 -6.27 1.28 -8.67
CA PHE A 13 -6.47 2.56 -9.32
C PHE A 13 -5.56 3.61 -8.68
N SER A 14 -4.92 4.45 -9.52
CA SER A 14 -4.02 5.51 -9.06
C SER A 14 -2.93 4.93 -8.13
N MET A 15 -2.79 5.43 -6.91
CA MET A 15 -1.90 4.87 -5.88
C MET A 15 -2.10 3.36 -5.64
N GLY A 16 -3.34 2.86 -5.64
CA GLY A 16 -3.61 1.43 -5.43
C GLY A 16 -3.04 0.54 -6.54
N SER A 17 -2.86 1.10 -7.74
CA SER A 17 -2.17 0.42 -8.85
C SER A 17 -0.69 0.23 -8.56
N ASN A 18 -0.06 1.20 -7.91
CA ASN A 18 1.35 1.09 -7.54
C ASN A 18 1.54 0.01 -6.48
N GLN A 19 0.72 0.05 -5.41
CA GLN A 19 0.76 -0.96 -4.35
C GLN A 19 0.55 -2.38 -4.89
N LEU A 20 -0.42 -2.55 -5.80
CA LEU A 20 -0.70 -3.84 -6.42
C LEU A 20 0.48 -4.35 -7.25
N VAL A 21 1.09 -3.50 -8.08
CA VAL A 21 2.25 -3.89 -8.89
C VAL A 21 3.48 -4.16 -8.02
N LYS A 22 3.69 -3.38 -6.95
CA LYS A 22 4.78 -3.60 -6.00
C LYS A 22 4.63 -4.94 -5.28
N TYR A 23 3.42 -5.26 -4.78
CA TYR A 23 3.10 -6.58 -4.20
C TYR A 23 3.41 -7.73 -5.16
N ILE A 24 2.95 -7.65 -6.41
CA ILE A 24 3.22 -8.68 -7.43
C ILE A 24 4.73 -8.78 -7.70
N GLY A 25 5.42 -7.65 -7.80
CA GLY A 25 6.86 -7.61 -8.05
C GLY A 25 7.68 -8.25 -6.93
N MET A 26 7.33 -8.03 -5.66
CA MET A 26 8.06 -8.62 -4.52
C MET A 26 7.77 -10.11 -4.34
N ASN A 27 6.55 -10.55 -4.66
CA ASN A 27 6.14 -11.94 -4.46
C ASN A 27 6.37 -12.82 -5.70
N ALA A 28 6.59 -12.24 -6.89
CA ALA A 28 6.72 -12.98 -8.15
C ALA A 28 5.60 -14.02 -8.30
N GLU A 29 5.93 -15.32 -8.44
CA GLU A 29 4.94 -16.40 -8.52
C GLU A 29 4.33 -16.80 -7.15
N ASN A 30 4.90 -16.31 -6.05
CA ASN A 30 4.47 -16.62 -4.67
C ASN A 30 3.30 -15.73 -4.20
N HIS A 31 2.23 -15.65 -4.99
CA HIS A 31 1.01 -14.94 -4.63
C HIS A 31 -0.25 -15.70 -5.07
N MET A 32 -1.43 -15.39 -4.50
CA MET A 32 -2.69 -16.08 -4.84
C MET A 32 -3.49 -15.44 -5.98
N LEU A 33 -3.00 -14.35 -6.59
CA LEU A 33 -3.73 -13.64 -7.64
C LEU A 33 -3.72 -14.43 -8.96
N THR A 34 -4.89 -14.58 -9.56
CA THR A 34 -5.09 -15.15 -10.90
C THR A 34 -4.85 -14.12 -11.99
N ALA A 35 -5.34 -12.89 -11.79
CA ALA A 35 -5.02 -11.76 -12.64
C ALA A 35 -5.14 -10.44 -11.88
N ALA A 36 -4.47 -9.40 -12.39
CA ALA A 36 -4.42 -8.08 -11.81
C ALA A 36 -4.60 -6.99 -12.87
N MET A 37 -5.30 -5.90 -12.53
CA MET A 37 -5.44 -4.72 -13.37
C MET A 37 -4.79 -3.50 -12.71
N SER A 38 -3.94 -2.82 -13.46
CA SER A 38 -3.26 -1.58 -13.04
C SER A 38 -3.86 -0.42 -13.83
N VAL A 39 -4.62 0.45 -13.18
CA VAL A 39 -5.35 1.55 -13.84
C VAL A 39 -4.77 2.89 -13.39
N CYS A 40 -4.37 3.73 -14.35
CA CYS A 40 -3.77 5.05 -14.08
C CYS A 40 -2.56 4.99 -13.12
N ASN A 41 -1.68 4.01 -13.29
CA ASN A 41 -0.51 3.86 -12.43
C ASN A 41 0.56 4.93 -12.72
N GLY A 42 0.98 5.65 -11.70
CA GLY A 42 2.21 6.44 -11.75
C GLY A 42 3.40 5.52 -11.52
N PHE A 43 4.01 5.00 -12.58
CA PHE A 43 5.14 4.06 -12.48
C PHE A 43 6.37 4.66 -11.77
N GLU A 44 6.50 5.99 -11.74
CA GLU A 44 7.56 6.74 -11.05
C GLU A 44 7.09 7.21 -9.66
N TYR A 45 6.41 6.34 -8.91
CA TYR A 45 5.66 6.70 -7.71
C TYR A 45 6.50 7.36 -6.62
N GLU A 46 7.72 6.87 -6.37
CA GLU A 46 8.65 7.47 -5.41
C GLU A 46 8.94 8.94 -5.77
N GLN A 47 9.23 9.23 -7.03
CA GLN A 47 9.47 10.60 -7.49
C GLN A 47 8.22 11.46 -7.39
N HIS A 48 7.03 10.90 -7.62
CA HIS A 48 5.77 11.61 -7.46
C HIS A 48 5.51 11.98 -5.99
N LEU A 49 5.76 11.07 -5.04
CA LEU A 49 5.65 11.35 -3.61
C LEU A 49 6.67 12.40 -3.16
N GLN A 50 7.93 12.25 -3.57
CA GLN A 50 8.96 13.26 -3.29
C GLN A 50 8.60 14.64 -3.84
N ARG A 51 7.94 14.73 -5.01
CA ARG A 51 7.46 16.01 -5.57
C ARG A 51 6.26 16.56 -4.80
N LEU A 52 5.32 15.70 -4.42
CA LEU A 52 4.15 16.08 -3.63
C LEU A 52 4.58 16.69 -2.29
N GLU A 53 5.53 16.04 -1.62
CA GLU A 53 6.00 16.40 -0.29
C GLU A 53 6.98 17.59 -0.26
N LYS A 54 7.34 18.17 -1.42
CA LYS A 54 8.17 19.39 -1.48
C LYS A 54 7.41 20.66 -1.13
N THR A 55 6.09 20.64 -1.12
CA THR A 55 5.27 21.83 -0.84
C THR A 55 4.57 21.65 0.51
N PRO A 56 4.42 22.71 1.33
CA PRO A 56 3.69 22.61 2.59
C PRO A 56 2.26 22.07 2.42
N LEU A 57 1.58 22.46 1.34
CA LEU A 57 0.25 21.95 0.99
C LEU A 57 0.28 20.45 0.67
N GLY A 58 1.21 20.01 -0.16
CA GLY A 58 1.32 18.61 -0.55
C GLY A 58 1.79 17.72 0.59
N GLU A 59 2.71 18.19 1.43
CA GLU A 59 3.20 17.46 2.61
C GLU A 59 2.14 17.39 3.73
N GLN A 60 1.66 18.55 4.20
CA GLN A 60 0.84 18.61 5.41
C GLN A 60 -0.64 18.28 5.19
N ILE A 61 -1.14 18.42 3.97
CA ILE A 61 -2.55 18.13 3.65
C ILE A 61 -2.66 16.82 2.88
N TYR A 62 -2.03 16.74 1.71
CA TYR A 62 -2.22 15.58 0.82
C TYR A 62 -1.52 14.33 1.34
N SER A 63 -0.20 14.37 1.53
CA SER A 63 0.58 13.22 2.00
C SER A 63 0.08 12.78 3.38
N ARG A 64 -0.10 13.72 4.32
CA ARG A 64 -0.66 13.42 5.64
C ARG A 64 -2.07 12.81 5.58
N GLY A 65 -2.95 13.33 4.73
CA GLY A 65 -4.30 12.81 4.55
C GLY A 65 -4.31 11.38 4.00
N MET A 66 -3.48 11.10 2.99
CA MET A 66 -3.32 9.75 2.42
C MET A 66 -2.79 8.76 3.46
N THR A 67 -1.80 9.17 4.25
CA THR A 67 -1.25 8.37 5.36
C THR A 67 -2.31 8.09 6.41
N TYR A 68 -3.10 9.09 6.81
CA TYR A 68 -4.14 8.93 7.82
C TYR A 68 -5.18 7.87 7.41
N LEU A 69 -5.65 7.90 6.16
CA LEU A 69 -6.64 6.93 5.66
C LEU A 69 -6.13 5.48 5.72
N HIS A 70 -4.86 5.24 5.38
CA HIS A 70 -4.27 3.92 5.52
C HIS A 70 -4.12 3.53 6.98
N GLN A 71 -3.64 4.43 7.83
CA GLN A 71 -3.48 4.16 9.24
C GLN A 71 -4.82 3.90 9.94
N GLU A 72 -5.92 4.50 9.48
CA GLU A 72 -7.26 4.17 9.94
C GLU A 72 -7.62 2.71 9.63
N TYR A 73 -7.36 2.25 8.40
CA TYR A 73 -7.52 0.84 8.05
C TYR A 73 -6.63 -0.07 8.90
N LEU A 74 -5.35 0.30 9.09
CA LEU A 74 -4.41 -0.47 9.91
C LEU A 74 -4.76 -0.48 11.39
N ARG A 75 -5.36 0.58 11.94
CA ARG A 75 -5.86 0.58 13.31
C ARG A 75 -6.99 -0.42 13.51
N ASN A 76 -7.82 -0.61 12.48
CA ASN A 76 -8.97 -1.52 12.55
C ASN A 76 -8.59 -2.99 12.27
N TYR A 77 -7.61 -3.23 11.39
CA TYR A 77 -7.32 -4.57 10.87
C TYR A 77 -5.85 -5.00 10.99
N GLY A 78 -4.96 -4.12 11.45
CA GLY A 78 -3.53 -4.34 11.50
C GLY A 78 -3.10 -5.53 12.37
N GLU A 79 -3.78 -5.75 13.49
CA GLU A 79 -3.52 -6.90 14.36
C GLU A 79 -3.83 -8.24 13.68
N GLU A 80 -4.91 -8.29 12.89
CA GLU A 80 -5.24 -9.48 12.09
C GLU A 80 -4.20 -9.69 10.97
N LEU A 81 -3.78 -8.61 10.31
CA LEU A 81 -2.74 -8.66 9.28
C LEU A 81 -1.41 -9.19 9.85
N ARG A 82 -0.99 -8.73 11.03
CA ARG A 82 0.25 -9.18 11.68
C ARG A 82 0.27 -10.68 11.98
N GLN A 83 -0.89 -11.31 12.17
CA GLN A 83 -1.00 -12.75 12.37
C GLN A 83 -0.81 -13.56 11.09
N HIS A 84 -1.02 -12.94 9.92
CA HIS A 84 -1.05 -13.62 8.62
C HIS A 84 0.05 -13.17 7.65
N VAL A 85 0.70 -12.05 7.92
CA VAL A 85 1.76 -11.47 7.10
C VAL A 85 3.05 -11.45 7.92
N GLU A 86 3.97 -12.34 7.57
CA GLU A 86 5.29 -12.41 8.21
C GLU A 86 6.06 -11.10 7.99
N GLY A 87 6.69 -10.59 9.05
CA GLY A 87 7.50 -9.37 8.99
C GLY A 87 6.71 -8.06 8.93
N PHE A 88 5.37 -8.09 9.04
CA PHE A 88 4.57 -6.87 9.01
C PHE A 88 4.80 -5.99 10.26
N GLU A 89 5.45 -4.84 10.05
CA GLU A 89 5.78 -3.86 11.09
C GLU A 89 4.63 -2.85 11.33
N LEU A 90 3.54 -3.32 11.98
CA LEU A 90 2.34 -2.50 12.22
C LEU A 90 2.65 -1.17 12.93
N GLU A 91 3.47 -1.22 13.97
CA GLU A 91 3.81 -0.06 14.79
C GLU A 91 4.55 1.00 13.96
N LYS A 92 5.43 0.56 13.05
CA LYS A 92 6.18 1.45 12.14
C LYS A 92 5.24 2.08 11.11
N ALA A 93 4.30 1.31 10.55
CA ALA A 93 3.30 1.84 9.62
C ALA A 93 2.36 2.87 10.31
N LEU A 94 1.98 2.63 11.56
CA LEU A 94 1.18 3.57 12.36
C LEU A 94 1.96 4.81 12.82
N ALA A 95 3.29 4.74 12.86
CA ALA A 95 4.17 5.85 13.21
C ALA A 95 4.52 6.76 12.01
N ALA A 96 4.31 6.31 10.78
CA ALA A 96 4.60 7.10 9.58
C ALA A 96 3.93 8.48 9.61
N ALA A 97 4.72 9.53 9.40
CA ALA A 97 4.26 10.91 9.32
C ALA A 97 3.78 11.24 7.90
N LYS A 98 4.51 10.72 6.90
CA LYS A 98 4.32 10.95 5.47
C LYS A 98 3.89 9.70 4.72
N HIS A 99 3.42 9.88 3.50
CA HIS A 99 3.00 8.77 2.66
C HIS A 99 4.19 8.03 2.05
N SER A 100 5.28 8.74 1.75
CA SER A 100 6.57 8.12 1.37
C SER A 100 7.07 7.13 2.43
N GLU A 101 7.10 7.56 3.69
CA GLU A 101 7.49 6.70 4.82
C GLU A 101 6.57 5.49 4.99
N LEU A 102 5.26 5.68 4.78
CA LEU A 102 4.30 4.58 4.87
C LEU A 102 4.48 3.57 3.73
N ASP A 103 4.75 4.05 2.50
CA ASP A 103 4.97 3.20 1.33
C ASP A 103 6.19 2.28 1.49
N GLU A 104 7.21 2.72 2.20
CA GLU A 104 8.40 1.89 2.52
C GLU A 104 8.08 0.70 3.45
N VAL A 105 6.99 0.78 4.23
CA VAL A 105 6.65 -0.24 5.25
C VAL A 105 5.53 -1.16 4.79
N LEU A 106 4.66 -0.72 3.88
CA LEU A 106 3.47 -1.47 3.46
C LEU A 106 3.73 -2.58 2.44
N VAL A 107 5.00 -2.91 2.17
CA VAL A 107 5.39 -3.79 1.05
C VAL A 107 6.40 -4.82 1.48
#